data_AF-A0A183PSP7-F1
#
_entry.id   AF-A0A183PSP7-F1
#
_cell.length_a   1.000
_cell.length_b   1.000
_cell.length_c   1.000
_cell.angle_alpha   90.00
_cell.angle_beta   90.00
_cell.angle_gamma   90.00
#
_symmetry.space_group_name_H-M   'P 1'
#
loop_
_entity.id
_entity.type
_entity.pdbx_description
1 polymer ?
#
loop_
_entity_poly.entity_id
_entity_poly.type
_entity_poly.pdbx_seq_one_letter_code
_entity_poly.pdbx_strand_id
1 'polypeptide(L)'
;MFQLLRYRLILSNNVAIIYKRLSSQSFSYLSWLGLTAEQPPTQRILVPGFNAPAPNPQMHLIRRSDADSRRNIQEFKLLCKEPVSKEDLIELRSSTFNNWSRTDAQLIRLVREMFQELGFIKHYNIQLHRLDLWLTDIYRRYNRVPFHNYKHAFMVTQMVS
;
A
#
# COMPACT_ATOMS: atom_id res chain seq x y z
N MET A 1 44.59 -8.49 10.96
CA MET A 1 43.73 -9.31 11.84
C MET A 1 43.10 -8.56 13.03
N PHE A 2 43.25 -7.22 13.17
CA PHE A 2 42.66 -6.45 14.27
C PHE A 2 41.46 -5.54 13.89
N GLN A 3 41.17 -5.34 12.60
CA GLN A 3 40.01 -4.53 12.17
C GLN A 3 38.68 -5.31 12.14
N LEU A 4 38.71 -6.63 11.92
CA LEU A 4 37.48 -7.45 11.83
C LEU A 4 36.83 -7.74 13.19
N LEU A 5 37.59 -7.74 14.29
CA LEU A 5 37.06 -7.95 15.65
C LEU A 5 36.32 -6.72 16.20
N ARG A 6 36.69 -5.50 15.74
CA ARG A 6 36.03 -4.26 16.18
C ARG A 6 34.64 -4.09 15.57
N TYR A 7 34.43 -4.56 14.34
CA TYR A 7 33.11 -4.55 13.70
C TYR A 7 32.14 -5.59 14.30
N ARG A 8 32.63 -6.76 14.72
CA ARG A 8 31.79 -7.78 15.36
C ARG A 8 31.29 -7.36 16.75
N LEU A 9 32.11 -6.68 17.56
CA LEU A 9 31.65 -6.20 18.87
C LEU A 9 30.62 -5.06 18.76
N ILE A 10 30.79 -4.14 17.81
CA ILE A 10 29.87 -3.02 17.59
C ILE A 10 28.51 -3.51 17.06
N LEU A 11 28.50 -4.53 16.18
CA LEU A 11 27.26 -5.13 15.71
C LEU A 11 26.52 -5.92 16.80
N SER A 12 27.23 -6.63 17.68
CA SER A 12 26.56 -7.40 18.75
C SER A 12 25.85 -6.52 19.79
N ASN A 13 26.47 -5.40 20.19
CA ASN A 13 25.86 -4.46 21.13
C ASN A 13 24.69 -3.70 20.50
N ASN A 14 24.78 -3.33 19.22
CA ASN A 14 23.70 -2.65 18.51
C ASN A 14 22.51 -3.58 18.23
N VAL A 15 22.75 -4.85 17.91
CA VAL A 15 21.67 -5.84 17.72
C VAL A 15 20.95 -6.09 19.05
N ALA A 16 21.68 -6.25 20.17
CA ALA A 16 21.05 -6.38 21.49
C ALA A 16 20.24 -5.14 21.90
N ILE A 17 20.73 -3.92 21.60
CA ILE A 17 19.99 -2.67 21.86
C ILE A 17 18.76 -2.55 20.95
N ILE A 18 18.86 -2.94 19.68
CA ILE A 18 17.74 -2.96 18.73
C ILE A 18 16.69 -3.99 19.16
N TYR A 19 17.09 -5.20 19.57
CA TYR A 19 16.16 -6.20 20.10
C TYR A 19 15.52 -5.76 21.42
N LYS A 20 16.28 -5.13 22.33
CA LYS A 20 15.72 -4.60 23.59
C LYS A 20 14.74 -3.45 23.33
N ARG A 21 15.04 -2.56 22.37
CA ARG A 21 14.17 -1.45 21.95
C ARG A 21 12.94 -1.91 21.18
N LEU A 22 13.07 -2.94 20.33
CA LEU A 22 11.96 -3.59 19.65
C LEU A 22 11.08 -4.37 20.63
N SER A 23 11.63 -5.02 21.66
CA SER A 23 10.84 -5.74 22.67
C SER A 23 10.00 -4.81 23.56
N SER A 24 10.50 -3.60 23.87
CA SER A 24 9.78 -2.62 24.69
C SER A 24 8.78 -1.78 23.89
N GLN A 25 8.98 -1.59 22.57
CA GLN A 25 8.10 -0.76 21.73
C GLN A 25 7.10 -1.57 20.90
N SER A 26 7.32 -2.87 20.66
CA SER A 26 6.38 -3.71 19.91
C SER A 26 5.12 -4.07 20.70
N PHE A 27 5.21 -4.07 22.03
CA PHE A 27 4.14 -4.59 22.88
C PHE A 27 2.84 -3.75 22.82
N SER A 28 2.95 -2.44 22.61
CA SER A 28 1.79 -1.55 22.50
C SER A 28 1.23 -1.47 21.07
N TYR A 29 2.09 -1.62 20.05
CA TYR A 29 1.71 -1.44 18.65
C TYR A 29 1.01 -2.66 18.02
N LEU A 30 1.20 -3.86 18.59
CA LEU A 30 0.59 -5.10 18.10
C LEU A 30 -0.71 -5.50 18.83
N SER A 31 -1.19 -4.66 19.75
CA SER A 31 -2.47 -4.88 20.45
C SER A 31 -3.67 -5.02 19.51
N TRP A 32 -3.63 -4.35 18.35
CA TRP A 32 -4.64 -4.44 17.30
C TRP A 32 -4.67 -5.80 16.57
N LEU A 33 -3.60 -6.60 16.66
CA LEU A 33 -3.56 -7.97 16.12
C LEU A 33 -4.10 -9.00 17.12
N GLY A 34 -4.50 -8.61 18.33
CA GLY A 34 -5.08 -9.51 19.34
C GLY A 34 -4.10 -10.53 19.92
N LEU A 35 -2.79 -10.37 19.71
CA LEU A 35 -1.77 -11.34 20.12
C LEU A 35 -1.31 -11.18 21.58
N THR A 36 -1.65 -10.06 22.23
CA THR A 36 -1.28 -9.78 23.62
C THR A 36 -2.42 -9.08 24.37
N ALA A 37 -3.40 -9.85 24.80
CA ALA A 37 -4.24 -9.46 25.93
C ALA A 37 -4.73 -10.73 26.60
N GLU A 38 -4.32 -10.98 27.85
CA GLU A 38 -5.21 -11.73 28.73
C GLU A 38 -6.57 -11.03 28.66
N GLN A 39 -7.61 -11.81 28.37
CA GLN A 39 -8.94 -11.26 28.20
C GLN A 39 -9.36 -10.56 29.49
N PRO A 40 -9.65 -9.24 29.48
CA PRO A 40 -10.28 -8.63 30.63
C PRO A 40 -11.67 -9.24 30.80
N PRO A 41 -12.18 -9.41 32.04
CA PRO A 41 -13.41 -10.14 32.35
C PRO A 41 -14.70 -9.43 31.89
N THR A 42 -14.60 -8.47 30.97
CA THR A 42 -15.73 -7.74 30.42
C THR A 42 -15.76 -7.92 28.91
N GLN A 43 -16.90 -8.45 28.42
CA GLN A 43 -17.29 -8.61 27.02
C GLN A 43 -17.35 -7.27 26.24
N ARG A 44 -16.28 -6.48 26.23
CA ARG A 44 -16.18 -5.31 25.36
C ARG A 44 -15.73 -5.80 23.99
N ILE A 45 -16.66 -5.79 23.05
CA ILE A 45 -16.40 -6.05 21.63
C ILE A 45 -15.30 -5.07 21.19
N LEU A 46 -14.11 -5.59 20.89
CA LEU A 46 -13.01 -4.80 20.31
C LEU A 46 -13.37 -4.48 18.86
N VAL A 47 -14.07 -3.37 18.64
CA VAL A 47 -14.29 -2.84 17.29
C VAL A 47 -13.03 -2.08 16.87
N PRO A 48 -12.41 -2.42 15.74
CA PRO A 48 -11.32 -1.63 15.19
C PRO A 48 -11.74 -0.16 15.07
N GLY A 49 -11.01 0.75 15.71
CA GLY A 49 -11.29 2.18 15.67
C GLY A 49 -11.90 2.76 16.95
N PHE A 50 -12.32 1.94 17.91
CA PHE A 50 -12.97 2.43 19.13
C PHE A 50 -12.09 3.39 19.95
N ASN A 51 -10.78 3.13 19.99
CA ASN A 51 -9.78 3.99 20.64
C ASN A 51 -8.95 4.80 19.65
N ALA A 52 -9.39 4.96 18.39
CA ALA A 52 -8.65 5.76 17.44
C ALA A 52 -8.68 7.24 17.88
N PRO A 53 -7.56 7.98 17.75
CA PRO A 53 -7.56 9.41 17.97
C PRO A 53 -8.55 10.07 17.00
N ALA A 54 -9.11 11.22 17.41
CA ALA A 54 -10.04 11.97 16.57
C ALA A 54 -9.43 12.21 15.17
N PRO A 55 -10.24 12.13 14.09
CA PRO A 55 -9.76 12.39 12.75
C PRO A 55 -9.08 13.76 12.67
N ASN A 56 -8.00 13.86 11.87
CA ASN A 56 -7.34 15.14 11.63
C ASN A 56 -8.38 16.20 11.18
N PRO A 57 -8.52 17.35 11.87
CA PRO A 57 -9.48 18.39 11.50
C PRO A 57 -9.34 18.88 10.05
N GLN A 58 -8.13 18.82 9.50
CA GLN A 58 -7.79 19.19 8.14
C GLN A 58 -7.96 18.05 7.13
N MET A 59 -8.56 16.92 7.52
CA MET A 59 -8.75 15.77 6.63
C MET A 59 -9.49 16.16 5.34
N HIS A 60 -10.45 17.08 5.42
CA HIS A 60 -11.19 17.57 4.26
C HIS A 60 -10.31 18.28 3.21
N LEU A 61 -9.18 18.89 3.62
CA LEU A 61 -8.24 19.56 2.71
C LEU A 61 -7.40 18.57 1.91
N ILE A 62 -7.05 17.44 2.52
CA ILE A 62 -6.23 16.40 1.89
C ILE A 62 -7.08 15.31 1.24
N ARG A 63 -8.37 15.21 1.56
CA ARG A 63 -9.22 14.15 1.03
C ARG A 63 -9.43 14.35 -0.46
N ARG A 64 -9.26 13.29 -1.24
CA ARG A 64 -9.68 13.28 -2.64
C ARG A 64 -11.21 13.47 -2.68
N SER A 65 -11.67 14.41 -3.50
CA SER A 65 -13.12 14.62 -3.66
C SER A 65 -13.79 13.42 -4.33
N ASP A 66 -15.07 13.22 -4.03
CA ASP A 66 -15.86 12.17 -4.69
C ASP A 66 -16.02 12.42 -6.18
N ALA A 67 -16.15 13.68 -6.61
CA ALA A 67 -16.24 14.05 -8.01
C ALA A 67 -14.98 13.64 -8.77
N ASP A 68 -13.80 13.92 -8.22
CA ASP A 68 -12.53 13.57 -8.85
C ASP A 68 -12.30 12.07 -8.88
N SER A 69 -12.72 11.37 -7.82
CA SER A 69 -12.69 9.91 -7.78
C SER A 69 -13.57 9.31 -8.87
N ARG A 70 -14.81 9.83 -9.04
CA ARG A 70 -15.73 9.36 -10.10
C ARG A 70 -15.16 9.58 -11.50
N ARG A 71 -14.56 10.74 -11.77
CA ARG A 71 -13.93 11.05 -13.07
C ARG A 71 -12.83 10.04 -13.41
N ASN A 72 -11.89 9.80 -12.48
CA ASN A 72 -10.80 8.84 -12.70
C ASN A 72 -11.30 7.40 -12.85
N ILE A 73 -12.32 7.00 -12.07
CA ILE A 73 -12.91 5.66 -12.20
C ILE A 73 -13.61 5.49 -13.55
N GLN A 74 -14.26 6.53 -14.06
CA GLN A 74 -14.89 6.50 -15.38
C GLN A 74 -13.84 6.38 -16.49
N GLU A 75 -12.77 7.16 -16.43
CA GLU A 75 -11.63 7.06 -17.35
C GLU A 75 -11.01 5.65 -17.30
N PHE A 76 -10.76 5.11 -16.11
CA PHE A 76 -10.25 3.74 -15.92
C PHE A 76 -11.16 2.69 -16.59
N LYS A 77 -12.48 2.80 -16.44
CA LYS A 77 -13.45 1.90 -17.09
C LYS A 77 -13.40 1.99 -18.61
N LEU A 78 -13.17 3.19 -19.16
CA LEU A 78 -13.00 3.38 -20.61
C LEU A 78 -11.69 2.75 -21.09
N LEU A 79 -10.59 2.98 -20.37
CA LEU A 79 -9.28 2.37 -20.67
C LEU A 79 -9.33 0.84 -20.62
N CYS A 80 -10.17 0.25 -19.77
CA CYS A 80 -10.31 -1.20 -19.69
C CYS A 80 -10.99 -1.86 -20.90
N LYS A 81 -11.61 -1.08 -21.79
CA LYS A 81 -12.24 -1.60 -23.01
C LYS A 81 -11.22 -1.99 -24.08
N GLU A 82 -10.03 -1.40 -24.02
CA GLU A 82 -8.96 -1.61 -24.98
C GLU A 82 -7.76 -2.32 -24.33
N PRO A 83 -7.00 -3.12 -25.10
CA PRO A 83 -5.75 -3.68 -24.60
C PRO A 83 -4.75 -2.55 -24.28
N VAL A 84 -3.86 -2.79 -23.32
CA VAL A 84 -2.75 -1.87 -23.05
C VAL A 84 -1.72 -1.99 -24.18
N SER A 85 -1.16 -0.86 -24.59
CA SER A 85 -0.17 -0.82 -25.67
C SER A 85 1.09 -1.60 -25.28
N LYS A 86 1.81 -2.14 -26.28
CA LYS A 86 3.05 -2.89 -26.01
C LYS A 86 4.13 -1.97 -25.44
N GLU A 87 4.14 -0.74 -25.91
CA GLU A 87 5.05 0.33 -25.47
C GLU A 87 4.83 0.62 -23.98
N ASP A 88 3.58 0.77 -23.54
CA ASP A 88 3.27 0.97 -22.12
C ASP A 88 3.68 -0.24 -21.27
N LEU A 89 3.51 -1.47 -21.76
CA LEU A 89 3.95 -2.68 -21.05
C LEU A 89 5.48 -2.81 -20.98
N ILE A 90 6.21 -2.34 -22.00
CA ILE A 90 7.68 -2.29 -21.98
C ILE A 90 8.14 -1.25 -20.97
N GLU A 91 7.57 -0.05 -21.01
CA GLU A 91 7.89 1.00 -20.05
C GLU A 91 7.56 0.57 -18.62
N LEU A 92 6.44 -0.12 -18.40
CA LEU A 92 6.02 -0.59 -17.08
C LEU A 92 7.06 -1.48 -16.40
N ARG A 93 7.82 -2.25 -17.19
CA ARG A 93 8.91 -3.12 -16.70
C ARG A 93 10.22 -2.38 -16.47
N SER A 94 10.30 -1.11 -16.87
CA SER A 94 11.50 -0.30 -16.70
C SER A 94 11.62 0.22 -15.26
N SER A 95 12.82 0.15 -14.70
CA SER A 95 13.16 0.83 -13.43
C SER A 95 13.09 2.36 -13.53
N THR A 96 13.09 2.91 -14.75
CA THR A 96 12.98 4.35 -15.03
C THR A 96 11.58 4.78 -15.46
N PHE A 97 10.56 3.95 -15.22
CA PHE A 97 9.16 4.29 -15.54
C PHE A 97 8.75 5.66 -14.97
N ASN A 98 8.26 6.54 -15.85
CA ASN A 98 7.81 7.86 -15.45
C ASN A 98 6.32 7.84 -15.08
N ASN A 99 6.01 7.77 -13.79
CA ASN A 99 4.61 7.82 -13.33
C ASN A 99 3.96 9.21 -13.44
N TRP A 100 4.74 10.30 -13.56
CA TRP A 100 4.21 11.66 -13.57
C TRP A 100 3.52 12.01 -14.88
N SER A 101 3.95 11.40 -16.00
CA SER A 101 3.29 11.56 -17.30
C SER A 101 1.97 10.79 -17.43
N ARG A 102 1.63 9.96 -16.43
CA ARG A 102 0.45 9.09 -16.45
C ARG A 102 -0.69 9.64 -15.59
N THR A 103 -1.92 9.50 -16.08
CA THR A 103 -3.12 9.80 -15.28
C THR A 103 -3.29 8.77 -14.16
N ASP A 104 -3.99 9.14 -13.08
CA ASP A 104 -4.28 8.16 -12.01
C ASP A 104 -5.06 6.95 -12.56
N ALA A 105 -5.97 7.16 -13.52
CA ALA A 105 -6.72 6.09 -14.18
C ALA A 105 -5.83 5.13 -14.98
N GLN A 106 -4.85 5.66 -15.73
CA GLN A 106 -3.84 4.86 -16.41
C GLN A 106 -3.01 4.04 -15.42
N LEU A 107 -2.62 4.62 -14.28
CA LEU A 107 -1.89 3.89 -13.25
C LEU A 107 -2.73 2.74 -12.66
N ILE A 108 -4.03 2.96 -12.38
CA ILE A 108 -4.93 1.88 -11.94
C ILE A 108 -5.01 0.76 -12.99
N ARG A 109 -5.12 1.13 -14.28
CA ARG A 109 -5.11 0.17 -15.40
C ARG A 109 -3.82 -0.64 -15.46
N LEU A 110 -2.67 -0.01 -15.26
CA LEU A 110 -1.39 -0.71 -15.28
C LEU A 110 -1.24 -1.67 -14.09
N VAL A 111 -1.75 -1.34 -12.89
CA VAL A 111 -1.81 -2.33 -11.79
C VAL A 111 -2.69 -3.52 -12.15
N ARG A 112 -3.84 -3.29 -12.78
CA ARG A 112 -4.70 -4.38 -13.28
C ARG A 112 -3.97 -5.28 -14.29
N GLU A 113 -3.09 -4.71 -15.12
CA GLU A 113 -2.24 -5.51 -16.02
C GLU A 113 -1.18 -6.31 -15.26
N MET A 114 -0.53 -5.75 -14.22
CA MET A 114 0.41 -6.52 -13.38
C MET A 114 -0.26 -7.78 -12.80
N PHE A 115 -1.50 -7.69 -12.31
CA PHE A 115 -2.26 -8.85 -11.83
C PHE A 115 -2.49 -9.91 -12.92
N GLN A 116 -2.68 -9.49 -14.16
CA GLN A 116 -2.87 -10.39 -15.30
C GLN A 116 -1.54 -11.03 -15.71
N GLU A 117 -0.47 -10.24 -15.86
CA GLU A 117 0.85 -10.72 -16.29
C GLU A 117 1.50 -11.66 -15.26
N LEU A 118 1.32 -11.39 -13.96
CA LEU A 118 1.76 -12.28 -12.88
C LEU A 118 0.92 -13.57 -12.78
N GLY A 119 -0.15 -13.69 -13.59
CA GLY A 119 -1.03 -14.86 -13.60
C GLY A 119 -1.95 -14.98 -12.39
N PHE A 120 -2.02 -13.97 -11.52
CA PHE A 120 -2.82 -13.99 -10.29
C PHE A 120 -4.32 -14.13 -10.56
N ILE A 121 -4.81 -13.53 -11.64
CA ILE A 121 -6.21 -13.67 -12.04
C ILE A 121 -6.59 -15.13 -12.20
N LYS A 122 -5.80 -15.89 -12.96
CA LYS A 122 -6.05 -17.31 -13.24
C LYS A 122 -5.77 -18.17 -12.02
N HIS A 123 -4.65 -17.93 -11.34
CA HIS A 123 -4.21 -18.76 -10.22
C HIS A 123 -5.17 -18.70 -9.03
N TYR A 124 -5.66 -17.51 -8.68
CA TYR A 124 -6.57 -17.30 -7.55
C TYR A 124 -8.05 -17.21 -7.96
N ASN A 125 -8.38 -17.46 -9.23
CA ASN A 125 -9.73 -17.35 -9.78
C ASN A 125 -10.40 -15.99 -9.45
N ILE A 126 -9.64 -14.91 -9.63
CA ILE A 126 -10.13 -13.55 -9.35
C ILE A 126 -11.02 -13.11 -10.50
N GLN A 127 -12.29 -12.80 -10.20
CA GLN A 127 -13.18 -12.19 -11.18
C GLN A 127 -12.69 -10.76 -11.49
N LEU A 128 -12.50 -10.42 -12.77
CA LEU A 128 -11.99 -9.11 -13.19
C LEU A 128 -12.81 -7.94 -12.62
N HIS A 129 -14.13 -8.05 -12.60
CA HIS A 129 -15.00 -7.03 -11.98
C HIS A 129 -14.70 -6.82 -10.49
N ARG A 130 -14.38 -7.89 -9.73
CA ARG A 130 -14.02 -7.77 -8.32
C ARG A 130 -12.67 -7.09 -8.14
N LEU A 131 -11.70 -7.40 -9.00
CA LEU A 131 -10.42 -6.71 -9.02
C LEU A 131 -10.60 -5.21 -9.32
N ASP A 132 -11.38 -4.89 -10.36
CA ASP A 132 -11.64 -3.51 -10.76
C ASP A 132 -12.29 -2.71 -9.61
N LEU A 133 -13.30 -3.28 -8.93
CA LEU A 133 -13.89 -2.67 -7.75
C LEU A 133 -12.85 -2.45 -6.64
N TRP A 134 -12.07 -3.49 -6.31
CA TRP A 134 -11.07 -3.41 -5.26
C TRP A 134 -9.98 -2.36 -5.54
N LEU A 135 -9.46 -2.31 -6.78
CA LEU A 135 -8.48 -1.32 -7.20
C LEU A 135 -9.03 0.11 -7.10
N THR A 136 -10.27 0.33 -7.56
CA THR A 136 -10.91 1.64 -7.47
C THR A 136 -11.21 2.05 -6.02
N ASP A 137 -11.55 1.10 -5.15
CA ASP A 137 -11.75 1.35 -3.72
C ASP A 137 -10.45 1.71 -2.99
N ILE A 138 -9.34 1.04 -3.31
CA ILE A 138 -8.02 1.41 -2.79
C ILE A 138 -7.67 2.83 -3.23
N TYR A 139 -7.81 3.12 -4.52
CA TYR A 139 -7.51 4.44 -5.07
C TYR A 139 -8.26 5.56 -4.34
N ARG A 140 -9.56 5.35 -4.08
CA ARG A 140 -10.40 6.30 -3.35
C ARG A 140 -9.92 6.56 -1.93
N ARG A 141 -9.21 5.63 -1.29
CA ARG A 141 -8.74 5.75 0.11
C ARG A 141 -7.44 6.54 0.25
N TYR A 142 -6.69 6.74 -0.84
CA TYR A 142 -5.52 7.62 -0.82
C TYR A 142 -5.90 9.10 -0.75
N ASN A 143 -5.22 9.84 0.12
CA ASN A 143 -5.31 11.29 0.23
C ASN A 143 -4.39 11.99 -0.78
N ARG A 144 -4.73 13.24 -1.11
CA ARG A 144 -3.93 14.16 -1.91
C ARG A 144 -2.85 14.82 -1.06
N VAL A 145 -1.88 14.02 -0.66
CA VAL A 145 -0.69 14.49 0.07
C VAL A 145 0.54 14.43 -0.84
N PRO A 146 1.60 15.20 -0.55
CA PRO A 146 2.76 15.29 -1.44
C PRO A 146 3.45 13.96 -1.74
N PHE A 147 3.52 13.05 -0.76
CA PHE A 147 4.31 11.82 -0.89
C PHE A 147 3.47 10.53 -0.78
N HIS A 148 2.85 10.25 0.37
CA HIS A 148 2.07 9.02 0.61
C HIS A 148 0.68 9.05 -0.08
N ASN A 149 0.69 9.18 -1.40
CA ASN A 149 -0.47 9.20 -2.27
C ASN A 149 -0.50 7.94 -3.17
N TYR A 150 -1.50 7.85 -4.05
CA TYR A 150 -1.67 6.69 -4.91
C TYR A 150 -0.50 6.48 -5.89
N LYS A 151 0.13 7.55 -6.39
CA LYS A 151 1.29 7.42 -7.31
C LYS A 151 2.48 6.76 -6.61
N HIS A 152 2.72 7.07 -5.33
CA HIS A 152 3.75 6.38 -4.55
C HIS A 152 3.41 4.90 -4.35
N ALA A 153 2.16 4.57 -4.01
CA ALA A 153 1.71 3.19 -3.87
C ALA A 153 1.87 2.39 -5.18
N PHE A 154 1.54 3.02 -6.31
CA PHE A 154 1.79 2.46 -7.63
C PHE A 154 3.27 2.15 -7.85
N MET A 155 4.18 3.10 -7.57
CA MET A 155 5.62 2.88 -7.77
C MET A 155 6.16 1.72 -6.93
N VAL A 156 5.73 1.62 -5.66
CA VAL A 156 6.11 0.49 -4.80
C VAL A 156 5.60 -0.83 -5.39
N THR A 157 4.38 -0.86 -5.92
CA THR A 157 3.80 -2.06 -6.55
C THR A 157 4.55 -2.43 -7.84
N GLN A 158 4.87 -1.44 -8.68
CA GLN A 158 5.61 -1.61 -9.93
C GLN A 158 7.02 -2.17 -9.71
N MET A 159 7.71 -1.74 -8.65
CA MET A 159 9.04 -2.28 -8.32
C MET A 159 9.03 -3.74 -7.87
N VAL A 160 7.88 -4.27 -7.44
CA VAL A 160 7.72 -5.65 -6.97
C VAL A 160 7.20 -6.58 -8.08
N SER A 161 6.60 -6.01 -9.13
CA SER A 161 5.92 -6.74 -10.22
C SER A 161 6.88 -7.08 -11.35
#